data_AF-A0A662CAY4-F1
#
_entry.id   AF-A0A662CAY4-F1
#
_cell.length_a   1.000
_cell.length_b   1.000
_cell.length_c   1.000
_cell.angle_alpha   90.00
_cell.angle_beta   90.00
_cell.angle_gamma   90.00
#
_symmetry.space_group_name_H-M   'P 1'
#
loop_
_entity.id
_entity.type
_entity.pdbx_description
1 polymer ?
#
loop_
_entity_poly.entity_id
_entity_poly.type
_entity_poly.pdbx_seq_one_letter_code
_entity_poly.pdbx_strand_id
1 'polypeptide(L)'
;MEKQWRSIEEYEQGITPEQENSSGKTSASRRDFLKLFGFSVASAAVVTSCEKPVQRAIPYLIKPEEIIPGKANYYASTFYDGTEYCSVVVKVRDGRPIKIEGNHQSPVSRGGTSARVQASVLNLYDDARYKEPVLSGNKISWDEVDSWIT
;
A
#
# COMPACT_ATOMS: atom_id res chain seq x y z
N MET A 1 20.85 -57.06 7.73
CA MET A 1 20.76 -55.65 7.28
C MET A 1 19.58 -55.04 8.01
N GLU A 2 19.85 -54.18 8.97
CA GLU A 2 18.84 -53.53 9.82
C GLU A 2 18.13 -52.43 9.02
N LYS A 3 16.79 -52.42 9.05
CA LYS A 3 15.99 -51.36 8.41
C LYS A 3 16.10 -50.08 9.24
N GLN A 4 16.63 -49.03 8.61
CA GLN A 4 16.98 -47.76 9.26
C GLN A 4 15.87 -46.70 9.20
N TRP A 5 14.67 -47.06 8.73
CA TRP A 5 13.57 -46.12 8.47
C TRP A 5 12.22 -46.73 8.88
N ARG A 6 11.37 -45.94 9.54
CA ARG A 6 10.00 -46.28 9.99
C ARG A 6 8.96 -45.63 9.07
N SER A 7 7.80 -46.28 8.91
CA SER A 7 6.70 -45.86 8.00
C SER A 7 6.03 -44.56 8.48
N ILE A 8 5.48 -43.77 7.56
CA ILE A 8 4.68 -42.56 7.85
C ILE A 8 3.47 -42.89 8.74
N GLU A 9 2.87 -44.07 8.57
CA GLU A 9 1.75 -44.57 9.39
C GLU A 9 2.15 -44.80 10.85
N GLU A 10 3.43 -45.10 11.09
CA GLU A 10 4.01 -45.29 12.42
C GLU A 10 4.29 -43.94 13.12
N TYR A 11 4.36 -42.85 12.35
CA TYR A 11 4.48 -41.48 12.84
C TYR A 11 3.12 -40.91 13.25
N GLU A 12 2.04 -41.29 12.56
CA GLU A 12 0.66 -40.89 12.89
C GLU A 12 0.14 -41.55 14.17
N GLN A 13 0.56 -42.79 14.46
CA GLN A 13 0.23 -43.45 15.73
C GLN A 13 0.88 -42.79 16.97
N GLY A 14 1.82 -41.85 16.78
CA GLY A 14 2.47 -41.10 17.86
C GLY A 14 1.85 -39.74 18.19
N ILE A 15 0.72 -39.38 17.57
CA ILE A 15 0.01 -38.12 17.82
C ILE A 15 -1.40 -38.44 18.35
N THR A 16 -1.46 -39.23 19.41
CA THR A 16 -2.58 -39.15 20.35
C THR A 16 -2.21 -38.06 21.37
N PRO A 17 -3.07 -37.08 21.66
CA PRO A 17 -2.90 -36.25 22.83
C PRO A 17 -3.24 -37.12 24.05
N GLU A 18 -2.35 -38.05 24.39
CA GLU A 18 -2.40 -38.69 25.71
C GLU A 18 -2.10 -37.61 26.73
N GLN A 19 -3.14 -37.19 27.45
CA GLN A 19 -2.99 -36.55 28.74
C GLN A 19 -2.36 -37.57 29.70
N GLU A 20 -1.05 -37.77 29.60
CA GLU A 20 -0.32 -38.41 30.67
C GLU A 20 -0.27 -37.46 31.87
N ASN A 21 -1.20 -37.67 32.79
CA ASN A 21 -1.02 -37.32 34.19
C ASN A 21 0.17 -38.11 34.75
N SER A 22 1.40 -37.70 34.44
CA SER A 22 2.59 -38.23 35.10
C SER A 22 3.14 -37.19 36.08
N SER A 23 2.62 -37.31 37.30
CA SER A 23 3.24 -36.78 38.50
C SER A 23 4.67 -37.36 38.60
N GLY A 24 5.67 -36.62 38.12
CA GLY A 24 7.05 -37.09 38.11
C GLY A 24 8.01 -36.04 37.58
N LYS A 25 8.86 -35.51 38.46
CA LYS A 25 9.91 -34.53 38.14
C LYS A 25 10.88 -35.08 37.08
N THR A 26 10.62 -34.82 35.80
CA THR A 26 11.63 -34.91 34.74
C THR A 26 11.66 -33.57 34.02
N SER A 27 12.86 -32.98 33.98
CA SER A 27 13.09 -31.64 33.44
C SER A 27 12.50 -31.52 32.03
N ALA A 28 11.51 -30.63 31.85
CA ALA A 28 10.94 -30.32 30.54
C ALA A 28 12.06 -30.04 29.53
N SER A 29 12.23 -30.93 28.56
CA SER A 29 13.31 -30.83 27.57
C SER A 29 13.06 -29.61 26.68
N ARG A 30 14.11 -28.83 26.40
CA ARG A 30 14.06 -27.67 25.49
C ARG A 30 13.46 -28.04 24.12
N ARG A 31 13.60 -29.30 23.70
CA ARG A 31 13.07 -29.84 22.45
C ARG A 31 11.55 -29.92 22.45
N ASP A 32 10.94 -30.33 23.55
CA ASP A 32 9.49 -30.52 23.63
C ASP A 32 8.78 -29.16 23.80
N PHE A 33 9.43 -28.21 24.47
CA PHE A 33 9.03 -26.81 24.44
C PHE A 33 9.03 -26.24 23.01
N LEU A 34 10.11 -26.44 22.24
CA LEU A 34 10.21 -25.93 20.86
C LEU A 34 9.22 -26.60 19.90
N LYS A 35 8.90 -27.89 20.09
CA LYS A 35 7.85 -28.55 19.32
C LYS A 35 6.49 -27.93 19.61
N LEU A 36 6.11 -27.85 20.90
CA LEU A 36 4.82 -27.30 21.29
C LEU A 36 4.66 -25.83 20.87
N PHE A 37 5.71 -25.02 21.10
CA PHE A 37 5.74 -23.62 20.70
C PHE A 37 5.72 -23.45 19.17
N GLY A 38 6.47 -24.28 18.44
CA GLY A 38 6.49 -24.27 16.97
C GLY A 38 5.12 -24.61 16.38
N PHE A 39 4.45 -25.65 16.90
CA PHE A 39 3.11 -26.03 16.45
C PHE A 39 2.03 -25.01 16.84
N SER A 40 2.10 -24.41 18.04
CA SER A 40 1.11 -23.42 18.48
C SER A 40 1.22 -22.09 17.70
N VAL A 41 2.44 -21.61 17.44
CA VAL A 41 2.65 -20.39 16.64
C VAL A 41 2.26 -20.63 15.18
N ALA A 42 2.65 -21.77 14.60
CA ALA A 42 2.30 -22.09 13.22
C ALA A 42 0.78 -22.23 13.01
N SER A 43 0.07 -22.90 13.93
CA SER A 43 -1.39 -23.05 13.85
C SER A 43 -2.13 -21.73 14.01
N ALA A 44 -1.75 -20.88 14.98
CA ALA A 44 -2.35 -19.56 15.15
C ALA A 44 -2.12 -18.63 13.95
N ALA A 45 -0.92 -18.69 13.35
CA ALA A 45 -0.59 -17.92 12.16
C ALA A 45 -1.40 -18.36 10.92
N VAL A 46 -1.61 -19.66 10.72
CA VAL A 46 -2.39 -20.18 9.58
C VAL A 46 -3.87 -19.79 9.69
N VAL A 47 -4.47 -19.88 10.89
CA VAL A 47 -5.87 -19.48 11.11
C VAL A 47 -6.07 -17.99 10.84
N THR A 48 -5.15 -17.15 11.28
CA THR A 48 -5.24 -15.69 11.11
C THR A 48 -4.91 -15.25 9.68
N SER A 49 -4.07 -16.00 8.96
CA SER A 49 -3.63 -15.65 7.60
C SER A 49 -4.73 -15.83 6.53
N CYS A 50 -5.73 -16.67 6.78
CA CYS A 50 -6.80 -16.93 5.82
C CYS A 50 -7.92 -15.87 5.81
N GLU A 51 -7.94 -14.95 6.77
CA GLU A 51 -8.97 -13.90 6.83
C GLU A 51 -8.55 -12.70 5.96
N LYS A 52 -8.93 -12.73 4.68
CA LYS A 52 -8.78 -11.56 3.80
C LYS A 52 -9.90 -10.56 4.08
N PRO A 53 -9.59 -9.28 4.34
CA PRO A 53 -10.63 -8.27 4.52
C PRO A 53 -11.45 -8.13 3.25
N VAL A 54 -12.76 -7.91 3.41
CA VAL A 54 -13.69 -7.72 2.28
C VAL A 54 -13.32 -6.43 1.53
N GLN A 55 -12.87 -6.57 0.29
CA GLN A 55 -12.60 -5.43 -0.58
C GLN A 55 -13.90 -4.97 -1.23
N ARG A 56 -14.20 -3.68 -1.13
CA ARG A 56 -15.38 -3.06 -1.75
C ARG A 56 -14.96 -2.27 -2.98
N ALA A 57 -15.67 -2.47 -4.09
CA ALA A 57 -15.55 -1.65 -5.28
C ALA A 57 -16.70 -0.62 -5.30
N ILE A 58 -16.36 0.67 -5.21
CA ILE A 58 -17.34 1.77 -5.26
C ILE A 58 -17.35 2.33 -6.69
N PRO A 59 -18.42 2.13 -7.48
CA PRO A 59 -18.52 2.70 -8.82
C PRO A 59 -18.85 4.20 -8.77
N TYR A 60 -18.69 4.88 -9.91
CA TYR A 60 -19.15 6.26 -10.08
C TYR A 60 -20.68 6.32 -9.96
N LEU A 61 -21.19 7.32 -9.22
CA LEU A 61 -22.63 7.60 -9.17
C LEU A 61 -23.14 8.12 -10.52
N ILE A 62 -22.41 9.09 -11.08
CA ILE A 62 -22.61 9.61 -12.44
C ILE A 62 -21.26 9.52 -13.13
N LYS A 63 -21.14 8.61 -14.10
CA LYS A 63 -19.89 8.37 -14.79
C LYS A 63 -19.71 9.40 -15.92
N PRO A 64 -18.62 10.18 -15.95
CA PRO A 64 -18.31 11.03 -17.10
C PRO A 64 -17.90 10.17 -18.31
N GLU A 65 -18.23 10.61 -19.52
CA GLU A 65 -18.02 9.83 -20.75
C GLU A 65 -16.53 9.57 -21.05
N GLU A 66 -15.66 10.52 -20.70
CA GLU A 66 -14.23 10.48 -20.99
C GLU A 66 -13.45 9.49 -20.11
N ILE A 67 -14.00 9.08 -18.97
CA ILE A 67 -13.28 8.24 -17.99
C ILE A 67 -13.79 6.81 -18.08
N ILE A 68 -12.92 5.90 -18.55
CA ILE A 68 -13.20 4.47 -18.54
C ILE A 68 -12.38 3.84 -17.39
N PRO A 69 -13.04 3.31 -16.33
CA PRO A 69 -12.33 2.69 -15.21
C PRO A 69 -11.34 1.62 -15.69
N GLY A 70 -10.10 1.73 -15.21
CA GLY A 70 -9.02 0.80 -15.58
C GLY A 70 -8.20 1.19 -16.82
N LYS A 71 -8.65 2.18 -17.62
CA LYS A 71 -7.85 2.75 -18.72
C LYS A 71 -7.25 4.08 -18.30
N ALA A 72 -5.98 4.30 -18.62
CA ALA A 72 -5.32 5.58 -18.37
C ALA A 72 -5.67 6.61 -19.45
N ASN A 73 -5.93 7.84 -19.02
CA ASN A 73 -6.09 9.01 -19.88
C ASN A 73 -4.80 9.84 -19.86
N TYR A 74 -4.56 10.58 -20.94
CA TYR A 74 -3.37 11.40 -21.11
C TYR A 74 -3.80 12.83 -21.40
N TYR A 75 -3.36 13.77 -20.56
CA TYR A 75 -3.68 15.19 -20.71
C TYR A 75 -2.41 15.99 -21.01
N ALA A 76 -2.46 16.85 -22.03
CA ALA A 76 -1.39 17.78 -22.31
C ALA A 76 -1.46 18.96 -21.33
N SER A 77 -0.36 19.26 -20.65
CA SER A 77 -0.25 20.34 -19.68
C SER A 77 1.14 20.98 -19.74
N THR A 78 1.39 21.95 -18.88
CA THR A 78 2.68 22.63 -18.75
C THR A 78 3.06 22.72 -17.26
N PHE A 79 4.36 22.66 -16.99
CA PHE A 79 4.94 22.77 -15.67
C PHE A 79 5.83 24.01 -15.61
N TYR A 80 5.72 24.77 -14.50
CA TYR A 80 6.58 25.89 -14.19
C TYR A 80 6.71 26.03 -12.67
N ASP A 81 7.94 26.12 -12.16
CA ASP A 81 8.24 26.27 -10.72
C ASP A 81 9.00 27.56 -10.37
N GLY A 82 9.05 28.51 -11.30
CA GLY A 82 9.85 29.73 -11.17
C GLY A 82 11.25 29.64 -11.80
N THR A 83 11.84 28.43 -11.85
CA THR A 83 13.22 28.22 -12.34
C THR A 83 13.24 27.41 -13.64
N GLU A 84 12.43 26.37 -13.72
CA GLU A 84 12.35 25.46 -14.87
C GLU A 84 10.94 25.51 -15.47
N TYR A 85 10.88 25.36 -16.79
CA TYR A 85 9.65 25.22 -17.55
C TYR A 85 9.71 23.97 -18.42
N CYS A 86 8.61 23.22 -18.49
CA CYS A 86 8.51 22.05 -19.36
C CYS A 86 7.07 21.86 -19.87
N SER A 87 6.92 21.54 -21.16
CA SER A 87 5.65 21.04 -21.69
C SER A 87 5.56 19.54 -21.42
N VAL A 88 4.48 19.12 -20.78
CA VAL A 88 4.32 17.78 -20.21
C VAL A 88 3.01 17.11 -20.64
N VAL A 89 2.99 15.80 -20.60
CA VAL A 89 1.80 14.96 -20.73
C VAL A 89 1.61 14.21 -19.43
N VAL A 90 0.45 14.39 -18.81
CA VAL A 90 0.10 13.79 -17.52
C VAL A 90 -0.72 12.54 -17.78
N LYS A 91 -0.22 11.40 -17.29
CA LYS A 91 -0.97 10.14 -17.25
C LYS A 91 -1.86 10.15 -16.03
N VAL A 92 -3.16 9.97 -16.24
CA VAL A 92 -4.20 10.03 -15.21
C VAL A 92 -4.97 8.71 -15.19
N ARG A 93 -5.24 8.19 -13.98
CA ARG A 93 -6.06 7.00 -13.78
C ARG A 93 -7.27 7.36 -12.90
N ASP A 94 -8.47 7.19 -13.44
CA ASP A 94 -9.74 7.47 -12.74
C ASP A 94 -9.78 8.88 -12.11
N GLY A 95 -9.22 9.89 -12.79
CA GLY A 95 -9.12 11.27 -12.32
C GLY A 95 -7.88 11.62 -11.48
N ARG A 96 -7.04 10.64 -11.13
CA ARG A 96 -5.81 10.86 -10.34
C ARG A 96 -4.55 10.85 -11.21
N PRO A 97 -3.75 11.94 -11.24
CA PRO A 97 -2.44 11.94 -11.90
C PRO A 97 -1.51 10.88 -11.30
N ILE A 98 -0.91 10.02 -12.10
CA ILE A 98 0.01 8.97 -11.61
C ILE A 98 1.44 9.14 -12.10
N LYS A 99 1.62 9.83 -13.23
CA LYS A 99 2.93 10.02 -13.86
C LYS A 99 2.89 11.23 -14.78
N ILE A 100 4.01 11.94 -14.85
CA ILE A 100 4.24 13.03 -15.79
C ILE A 100 5.31 12.56 -16.77
N GLU A 101 5.16 12.86 -18.04
CA GLU A 101 6.18 12.66 -19.08
C GLU A 101 6.29 13.91 -19.94
N GLY A 102 7.35 14.02 -20.72
CA GLY A 102 7.54 15.18 -21.59
C GLY A 102 6.63 15.12 -22.81
N ASN A 103 6.12 16.26 -23.25
CA ASN A 103 5.38 16.30 -24.51
C ASN A 103 6.34 16.22 -25.70
N HIS A 104 6.24 15.15 -26.49
CA HIS A 104 7.05 14.95 -27.70
C HIS A 104 6.79 16.01 -28.78
N GLN A 105 5.59 16.62 -28.78
CA GLN A 105 5.22 17.68 -29.72
C GLN A 105 5.76 19.06 -29.32
N SER A 106 6.39 19.18 -28.16
CA SER A 106 6.96 20.44 -27.69
C SER A 106 8.26 20.76 -28.44
N PRO A 107 8.38 21.94 -29.06
CA PRO A 107 9.62 22.35 -29.72
C PRO A 107 10.76 22.61 -28.72
N VAL A 108 10.41 22.92 -27.46
CA VAL A 108 11.36 23.26 -26.40
C VAL A 108 11.93 22.00 -25.76
N SER A 109 11.07 21.19 -25.15
CA SER A 109 11.47 20.00 -24.40
C SER A 109 11.64 18.76 -25.26
N ARG A 110 11.00 18.69 -26.44
CA ARG A 110 11.07 17.55 -27.39
C ARG A 110 10.87 16.18 -26.72
N GLY A 111 10.03 16.11 -25.69
CA GLY A 111 9.76 14.91 -24.90
C GLY A 111 10.66 14.69 -23.68
N GLY A 112 11.66 15.52 -23.45
CA GLY A 112 12.51 15.47 -22.26
C GLY A 112 11.83 16.07 -21.02
N THR A 113 12.15 15.51 -19.85
CA THR A 113 11.76 16.04 -18.53
C THR A 113 12.93 15.97 -17.56
N SER A 114 13.04 16.91 -16.64
CA SER A 114 13.99 16.81 -15.54
C SER A 114 13.49 15.91 -14.41
N ALA A 115 14.40 15.53 -13.51
CA ALA A 115 14.06 14.81 -12.30
C ALA A 115 13.08 15.58 -11.39
N ARG A 116 13.15 16.92 -11.39
CA ARG A 116 12.25 17.78 -10.60
C ARG A 116 10.82 17.74 -11.15
N VAL A 117 10.68 17.88 -12.46
CA VAL A 117 9.38 17.77 -13.15
C VAL A 117 8.74 16.41 -12.87
N GLN A 118 9.54 15.33 -12.94
CA GLN A 118 9.08 13.98 -12.64
C GLN A 118 8.65 13.80 -11.17
N ALA A 119 9.40 14.39 -10.23
CA ALA A 119 9.10 14.34 -8.80
C ALA A 119 7.90 15.22 -8.38
N SER A 120 7.48 16.18 -9.22
CA SER A 120 6.35 17.08 -8.90
C SER A 120 5.03 16.35 -8.62
N VAL A 121 4.85 15.13 -9.14
CA VAL A 121 3.70 14.27 -8.80
C VAL A 121 3.65 13.97 -7.30
N LEU A 122 4.80 13.78 -6.66
CA LEU A 122 4.87 13.52 -5.22
C LEU A 122 4.45 14.74 -4.40
N ASN A 123 4.82 15.93 -4.85
CA ASN A 123 4.37 17.18 -4.21
C ASN A 123 2.83 17.30 -4.25
N LEU A 124 2.17 16.84 -5.31
CA LEU A 124 0.71 16.82 -5.36
C LEU A 124 0.09 15.94 -4.27
N TYR A 125 0.73 14.81 -3.96
CA TYR A 125 0.26 13.82 -2.99
C TYR A 125 0.92 13.93 -1.60
N ASP A 126 1.59 15.03 -1.31
CA ASP A 126 2.20 15.27 0.00
C ASP A 126 1.13 15.63 1.05
N ASP A 127 1.08 14.86 2.14
CA ASP A 127 0.14 15.07 3.25
C ASP A 127 0.48 16.30 4.11
N ALA A 128 1.74 16.77 4.05
CA ALA A 128 2.20 17.95 4.77
C ALA A 128 1.75 19.27 4.14
N ARG A 129 1.03 19.24 3.02
CA ARG A 129 0.48 20.44 2.39
C ARG A 129 -0.59 21.11 3.26
N TYR A 130 -0.67 22.43 3.15
CA TYR A 130 -1.75 23.19 3.75
C TYR A 130 -3.09 22.75 3.15
N LYS A 131 -3.94 22.14 4.00
CA LYS A 131 -5.29 21.68 3.63
C LYS A 131 -6.32 22.79 3.74
N GLU A 132 -6.07 23.75 4.62
CA GLU A 132 -6.97 24.86 4.97
C GLU A 132 -6.14 26.15 5.12
N PRO A 133 -6.72 27.33 4.86
CA PRO A 133 -6.11 28.62 5.17
C PRO A 133 -5.83 28.78 6.67
N VAL A 134 -4.76 29.52 6.99
CA VAL A 134 -4.35 29.78 8.38
C VAL A 134 -4.08 31.27 8.56
N LEU A 135 -4.69 31.85 9.60
CA LEU A 135 -4.51 33.25 10.00
C LEU A 135 -4.06 33.29 11.47
N SER A 136 -2.90 33.91 11.73
CA SER A 136 -2.30 34.02 13.08
C SER A 136 -2.21 32.68 13.83
N GLY A 137 -1.98 31.58 13.11
CA GLY A 137 -1.87 30.23 13.69
C GLY A 137 -3.19 29.48 13.85
N ASN A 138 -4.34 30.11 13.58
CA ASN A 138 -5.65 29.47 13.63
C ASN A 138 -6.12 29.12 12.21
N LYS A 139 -6.74 27.95 12.07
CA LYS A 139 -7.40 27.55 10.82
C LYS A 139 -8.65 28.38 10.62
N ILE A 140 -8.83 28.93 9.43
CA ILE A 140 -9.99 29.74 9.05
C ILE A 140 -10.59 29.25 7.73
N SER A 141 -11.85 29.58 7.49
CA SER A 141 -12.54 29.28 6.23
C SER A 141 -12.14 30.25 5.12
N TRP A 142 -12.36 29.87 3.86
CA TRP A 142 -12.13 30.77 2.73
C TRP A 142 -13.00 32.03 2.77
N ASP A 143 -14.24 31.92 3.26
CA ASP A 143 -15.14 33.08 3.41
C ASP A 143 -14.60 34.10 4.42
N GLU A 144 -14.01 33.62 5.52
CA GLU A 144 -13.35 34.48 6.52
C GLU A 144 -12.08 35.13 5.96
N VAL A 145 -11.29 34.40 5.16
CA VAL A 145 -10.13 34.97 4.45
C VAL A 145 -10.59 36.14 3.57
N ASP A 146 -11.63 35.95 2.77
CA ASP A 146 -12.12 36.96 1.85
C ASP A 146 -12.62 38.22 2.59
N SER A 147 -13.28 38.03 3.74
CA SER A 147 -13.73 39.13 4.61
C SER A 147 -12.58 39.89 5.29
N TRP A 148 -11.41 39.27 5.43
CA TRP A 148 -10.23 39.90 6.03
C TRP A 148 -9.43 40.71 5.00
N ILE A 149 -9.42 40.28 3.74
CA ILE A 149 -8.71 40.97 2.64
C ILE A 149 -9.51 42.20 2.14
N THR A 150 -10.84 42.09 2.11
CA THR A 150 -11.75 43.12 1.59
C THR A 150 -12.09 44.17 2.65
#